data_AF-A0AA38UMK7-F1
#
_entry.id   AF-A0AA38UMK7-F1
#
_cell.length_a   1.000
_cell.length_b   1.000
_cell.length_c   1.000
_cell.angle_alpha   90.00
_cell.angle_beta   90.00
_cell.angle_gamma   90.00
#
_symmetry.space_group_name_H-M   'P 1'
#
loop_
_entity.id
_entity.type
_entity.pdbx_description
1 polymer ?
#
loop_
_entity_poly.entity_id
_entity_poly.type
_entity_poly.pdbx_seq_one_letter_code
_entity_poly.pdbx_strand_id
1 'polypeptide(L)'
;MIQIVTHLLGDGAVDEQRAVYSVVKDWWHSMISALLDTSRKYKIRALHRLLIAEKRVKELLGEDFLQSNMRTDFTVKVARVVITALKRYAGCLTWQVVTTEDEKIQSKVIDLTKPDALAKIRARYEKLSDMAKRKEFCQVALGWMQGILAKKLNKEVQQPDLEGGDLIVFNYGVKMADAVPRSQVDAMATPEPIEVAQFERQLQDFSDMWLGRDRPDDGLSTALSLFEGDNIEEMRKVFFTDSEDIGVERFAKMTEEDLHVYLGIPSGIPAVFRKYTADDPESIPLGNSGTETFEGAEEVGLSWHQEVWLAAMVGLSVNSAQAEVEGIHHTEEGLEKAPMAIREKWGTNPGIALLDEVGLGKTMEAIAGIGLLQTLHKVKRDWKPESGLDKLPACIRTAETFGGRAAGIPDAPHLIVVPTNLIDQWASELRRFMNPKAVDLIVVSTNAKKWQSDMRRLVASPQPMYRRVVLITHKIVQRMFSIEKLEIVANEVQYEPRLRYQLPRHTVFGYSWGSIWVDELISHSHRSGAWFPHYHPFENSTFSRILNIECHCIRAVRGQMPLVH
;
A
#
# COMPACT_ATOMS: atom_id res chain seq x y z
N MET A 1 3.61 15.09 -29.31
CA MET A 1 4.35 13.81 -29.19
C MET A 1 5.41 13.62 -30.27
N ILE A 2 5.06 13.66 -31.57
CA ILE A 2 6.06 13.63 -32.68
C ILE A 2 7.14 14.71 -32.47
N GLN A 3 6.74 15.93 -32.13
CA GLN A 3 7.66 17.05 -31.83
C GLN A 3 8.55 16.83 -30.58
N ILE A 4 8.13 16.01 -29.61
CA ILE A 4 8.85 15.79 -28.34
C ILE A 4 10.06 14.87 -28.56
N VAL A 5 9.88 13.81 -29.35
CA VAL A 5 10.95 12.87 -29.68
C VAL A 5 11.95 13.48 -30.67
N THR A 6 11.47 14.28 -31.61
CA THR A 6 12.33 15.03 -32.55
C THR A 6 13.22 16.05 -31.83
N HIS A 7 12.74 16.65 -30.73
CA HIS A 7 13.52 17.65 -29.99
C HIS A 7 14.57 17.04 -29.04
N LEU A 8 14.33 15.84 -28.50
CA LEU A 8 15.25 15.18 -27.55
C LEU A 8 16.43 14.47 -28.22
N LEU A 9 16.32 14.08 -29.48
CA LEU A 9 17.29 13.16 -30.10
C LEU A 9 18.25 13.83 -31.10
N GLY A 10 18.04 15.11 -31.42
CA GLY A 10 18.83 15.87 -32.40
C GLY A 10 18.67 15.34 -33.84
N ASP A 11 18.85 16.22 -34.84
CA ASP A 11 18.57 15.93 -36.25
C ASP A 11 19.50 14.89 -36.92
N GLY A 12 20.34 14.17 -36.16
CA GLY A 12 21.52 13.45 -36.67
C GLY A 12 21.42 11.93 -36.88
N ALA A 13 20.41 11.20 -36.38
CA ALA A 13 20.43 9.73 -36.38
C ALA A 13 19.08 9.07 -36.73
N VAL A 14 18.59 9.30 -37.95
CA VAL A 14 17.20 9.00 -38.36
C VAL A 14 16.79 7.53 -38.22
N ASP A 15 17.69 6.56 -38.39
CA ASP A 15 17.32 5.13 -38.41
C ASP A 15 17.38 4.44 -37.03
N GLU A 16 18.38 4.71 -36.20
CA GLU A 16 18.41 4.23 -34.80
C GLU A 16 17.31 4.90 -33.95
N GLN A 17 17.03 6.19 -34.23
CA GLN A 17 15.95 6.91 -33.56
C GLN A 17 14.56 6.33 -33.86
N ARG A 18 14.35 5.76 -35.06
CA ARG A 18 13.09 5.07 -35.40
C ARG A 18 12.87 3.79 -34.59
N ALA A 19 13.93 3.03 -34.34
CA ALA A 19 13.86 1.82 -33.53
C ALA A 19 13.52 2.15 -32.07
N VAL A 20 14.23 3.12 -31.47
CA VAL A 20 13.94 3.59 -30.10
C VAL A 20 12.51 4.17 -30.01
N TYR A 21 12.08 4.95 -31.01
CA TYR A 21 10.73 5.50 -31.06
C TYR A 21 9.65 4.42 -31.11
N SER A 22 9.83 3.37 -31.92
CA SER A 22 8.88 2.26 -32.01
C SER A 22 8.77 1.55 -30.66
N VAL A 23 9.89 1.25 -30.01
CA VAL A 23 9.91 0.56 -28.71
C VAL A 23 9.23 1.39 -27.63
N VAL A 24 9.53 2.69 -27.52
CA VAL A 24 8.91 3.58 -26.54
C VAL A 24 7.41 3.72 -26.79
N LYS A 25 6.99 3.85 -28.05
CA LYS A 25 5.59 3.94 -28.44
C LYS A 25 4.83 2.65 -28.10
N ASP A 26 5.40 1.50 -28.41
CA ASP A 26 4.78 0.19 -28.16
C ASP A 26 4.70 -0.11 -26.65
N TRP A 27 5.75 0.25 -25.90
CA TRP A 27 5.76 0.19 -24.43
C TRP A 27 4.65 1.09 -23.85
N TRP A 28 4.56 2.34 -24.29
CA TRP A 28 3.56 3.30 -23.82
C TRP A 28 2.13 2.87 -24.16
N HIS A 29 1.87 2.42 -25.39
CA HIS A 29 0.57 1.85 -25.78
C HIS A 29 0.20 0.63 -24.95
N SER A 30 1.17 -0.24 -24.66
CA SER A 30 0.97 -1.41 -23.80
C SER A 30 0.62 -0.99 -22.38
N MET A 31 1.32 0.01 -21.83
CA MET A 31 1.05 0.56 -20.51
C MET A 31 -0.35 1.20 -20.42
N ILE A 32 -0.73 2.06 -21.37
CA ILE A 32 -2.07 2.65 -21.43
C ILE A 32 -3.13 1.56 -21.56
N SER A 33 -2.93 0.59 -22.45
CA SER A 33 -3.88 -0.50 -22.65
C SER A 33 -4.04 -1.33 -21.38
N ALA A 34 -2.96 -1.60 -20.66
CA ALA A 34 -2.99 -2.28 -19.37
C ALA A 34 -3.72 -1.46 -18.29
N LEU A 35 -3.50 -0.15 -18.24
CA LEU A 35 -4.20 0.76 -17.33
C LEU A 35 -5.71 0.85 -17.64
N LEU A 36 -6.08 0.95 -18.93
CA LEU A 36 -7.48 0.96 -19.37
C LEU A 36 -8.18 -0.38 -19.07
N ASP A 37 -7.53 -1.51 -19.35
CA ASP A 37 -8.09 -2.82 -19.03
C ASP A 37 -8.21 -3.03 -17.51
N THR A 38 -7.23 -2.58 -16.74
CA THR A 38 -7.27 -2.58 -15.27
C THR A 38 -8.44 -1.73 -14.75
N SER A 39 -8.62 -0.52 -15.28
CA SER A 39 -9.73 0.38 -14.95
C SER A 39 -11.08 -0.22 -15.35
N ARG A 40 -11.18 -0.85 -16.52
CA ARG A 40 -12.41 -1.53 -16.96
C ARG A 40 -12.77 -2.71 -16.06
N LYS A 41 -11.80 -3.57 -15.73
CA LYS A 41 -11.97 -4.68 -14.78
C LYS A 41 -12.30 -4.17 -13.39
N TYR A 42 -11.71 -3.06 -12.97
CA TYR A 42 -12.04 -2.42 -11.70
C TYR A 42 -13.49 -1.91 -11.71
N LYS A 43 -13.91 -1.19 -12.76
CA LYS A 43 -15.29 -0.69 -12.95
C LYS A 43 -16.33 -1.83 -12.88
N ILE A 44 -16.12 -2.92 -13.60
CA ILE A 44 -17.03 -4.08 -13.59
C ILE A 44 -17.15 -4.66 -12.17
N ARG A 45 -16.02 -4.82 -11.47
CA ARG A 45 -15.99 -5.30 -10.08
C ARG A 45 -16.67 -4.33 -9.12
N ALA A 46 -16.43 -3.03 -9.28
CA ALA A 46 -17.06 -1.99 -8.48
C ALA A 46 -18.58 -1.99 -8.67
N LEU A 47 -19.07 -2.09 -9.91
CA LEU A 47 -20.50 -2.19 -10.21
C LEU A 47 -21.14 -3.44 -9.60
N HIS A 48 -20.51 -4.60 -9.72
CA HIS A 48 -21.04 -5.82 -9.10
C HIS A 48 -21.10 -5.70 -7.57
N ARG A 49 -20.06 -5.15 -6.93
CA ARG A 49 -20.04 -4.91 -5.48
C ARG A 49 -21.08 -3.87 -5.05
N LEU A 50 -21.27 -2.83 -5.86
CA LEU A 50 -22.28 -1.81 -5.65
C LEU A 50 -23.67 -2.44 -5.61
N LEU A 51 -23.99 -3.32 -6.57
CA LEU A 51 -25.28 -4.03 -6.61
C LEU A 51 -25.48 -4.94 -5.39
N ILE A 52 -24.44 -5.65 -4.94
CA ILE A 52 -24.51 -6.47 -3.72
C ILE A 52 -24.75 -5.59 -2.48
N ALA A 53 -24.03 -4.47 -2.35
CA ALA A 53 -24.20 -3.54 -1.25
C ALA A 53 -25.58 -2.89 -1.28
N GLU A 54 -26.08 -2.50 -2.47
CA GLU A 54 -27.41 -1.94 -2.68
C GLU A 54 -28.49 -2.92 -2.21
N LYS A 55 -28.42 -4.16 -2.71
CA LYS A 55 -29.35 -5.23 -2.33
C LYS A 55 -29.32 -5.44 -0.83
N ARG A 56 -28.13 -5.46 -0.22
CA ARG A 56 -28.00 -5.64 1.23
C ARG A 56 -28.64 -4.49 2.03
N VAL A 57 -28.50 -3.26 1.57
CA VAL A 57 -29.15 -2.10 2.21
C VAL A 57 -30.67 -2.19 2.08
N LYS A 58 -31.18 -2.51 0.88
CA LYS A 58 -32.62 -2.72 0.62
C LYS A 58 -33.18 -3.86 1.46
N GLU A 59 -32.48 -4.99 1.57
CA GLU A 59 -32.86 -6.08 2.46
C GLU A 59 -32.98 -5.61 3.92
N LEU A 60 -32.04 -4.80 4.41
CA LEU A 60 -32.00 -4.34 5.80
C LEU A 60 -33.01 -3.24 6.13
N LEU A 61 -33.36 -2.37 5.16
CA LEU A 61 -34.32 -1.27 5.35
C LEU A 61 -35.76 -1.67 4.94
N GLY A 62 -35.89 -2.63 4.02
CA GLY A 62 -37.10 -2.94 3.27
C GLY A 62 -36.95 -2.50 1.81
N GLU A 63 -37.33 -3.34 0.84
CA GLU A 63 -37.17 -3.06 -0.60
C GLU A 63 -37.81 -1.71 -1.01
N ASP A 64 -38.92 -1.35 -0.36
CA ASP A 64 -39.70 -0.14 -0.64
C ASP A 64 -39.56 0.94 0.45
N PHE A 65 -38.43 1.00 1.16
CA PHE A 65 -38.26 1.95 2.27
C PHE A 65 -38.41 3.41 1.85
N LEU A 66 -38.12 3.73 0.58
CA LEU A 66 -38.32 5.06 -0.01
C LEU A 66 -39.80 5.41 -0.26
N GLN A 67 -40.69 4.41 -0.35
CA GLN A 67 -42.10 4.62 -0.69
C GLN A 67 -43.03 4.77 0.51
N SER A 68 -42.71 4.16 1.67
CA SER A 68 -43.37 4.34 2.98
C SER A 68 -43.18 3.13 3.90
N ASN A 69 -42.60 2.04 3.40
CA ASN A 69 -42.62 0.77 4.11
C ASN A 69 -41.33 0.56 4.90
N MET A 70 -41.44 0.50 6.22
CA MET A 70 -40.33 0.13 7.09
C MET A 70 -40.44 -1.35 7.46
N ARG A 71 -39.30 -2.05 7.55
CA ARG A 71 -39.26 -3.38 8.16
C ARG A 71 -39.75 -3.34 9.61
N THR A 72 -40.57 -4.32 9.99
CA THR A 72 -41.14 -4.40 11.35
C THR A 72 -40.09 -4.62 12.44
N ASP A 73 -38.92 -5.15 12.09
CA ASP A 73 -37.79 -5.40 13.00
C ASP A 73 -36.67 -4.35 12.88
N PHE A 74 -36.96 -3.18 12.29
CA PHE A 74 -36.00 -2.10 12.21
C PHE A 74 -35.64 -1.56 13.61
N THR A 75 -34.34 -1.47 13.89
CA THR A 75 -33.78 -1.00 15.18
C THR A 75 -32.55 -0.14 14.94
N VAL A 76 -32.07 0.59 15.96
CA VAL A 76 -30.80 1.32 15.87
C VAL A 76 -29.62 0.40 15.51
N LYS A 77 -29.61 -0.85 16.01
CA LYS A 77 -28.60 -1.84 15.65
C LYS A 77 -28.63 -2.15 14.14
N VAL A 78 -29.82 -2.32 13.57
CA VAL A 78 -29.98 -2.52 12.12
C VAL A 78 -29.50 -1.28 11.35
N ALA A 79 -29.86 -0.07 11.79
CA ALA A 79 -29.41 1.18 11.17
C ALA A 79 -27.88 1.29 11.11
N ARG A 80 -27.18 0.89 12.19
CA ARG A 80 -25.71 0.85 12.23
C ARG A 80 -25.08 -0.17 11.27
N VAL A 81 -25.72 -1.34 11.12
CA VAL A 81 -25.32 -2.33 10.09
C VAL A 81 -25.52 -1.77 8.69
N VAL A 82 -26.61 -1.01 8.47
CA VAL A 82 -26.86 -0.31 7.21
C VAL A 82 -25.79 0.74 6.93
N ILE A 83 -25.37 1.56 7.91
CA ILE A 83 -24.27 2.51 7.73
C ILE A 83 -23.00 1.77 7.27
N THR A 84 -22.69 0.63 7.86
CA THR A 84 -21.53 -0.19 7.46
C THR A 84 -21.66 -0.68 6.00
N ALA A 85 -22.85 -1.09 5.58
CA ALA A 85 -23.14 -1.47 4.20
C ALA A 85 -23.05 -0.25 3.25
N LEU A 86 -23.52 0.92 3.68
CA LEU A 86 -23.44 2.17 2.93
C LEU A 86 -21.99 2.64 2.78
N LYS A 87 -21.11 2.44 3.77
CA LYS A 87 -19.66 2.71 3.60
C LYS A 87 -19.07 1.89 2.46
N ARG A 88 -19.47 0.61 2.34
CA ARG A 88 -19.07 -0.27 1.22
C ARG A 88 -19.70 0.14 -0.11
N TYR A 89 -20.91 0.67 -0.07
CA TYR A 89 -21.59 1.22 -1.24
C TYR A 89 -20.87 2.47 -1.75
N ALA A 90 -20.61 3.42 -0.84
CA ALA A 90 -20.03 4.73 -1.11
C ALA A 90 -18.72 4.66 -1.89
N GLY A 91 -17.77 3.82 -1.46
CA GLY A 91 -16.51 3.73 -2.19
C GLY A 91 -16.54 2.87 -3.45
N CYS A 92 -17.68 2.26 -3.79
CA CYS A 92 -17.90 1.73 -5.15
C CYS A 92 -18.40 2.81 -6.12
N LEU A 93 -18.80 3.99 -5.61
CA LEU A 93 -19.32 5.08 -6.44
C LEU A 93 -18.22 5.98 -7.01
N THR A 94 -16.97 5.91 -6.54
CA THR A 94 -15.86 6.84 -6.86
C THR A 94 -15.69 7.16 -8.35
N TRP A 95 -16.07 6.24 -9.24
CA TRP A 95 -15.88 6.31 -10.69
C TRP A 95 -17.13 6.75 -11.47
N GLN A 96 -18.17 7.15 -10.77
CA GLN A 96 -19.48 7.40 -11.38
C GLN A 96 -19.64 8.87 -11.74
N VAL A 97 -19.61 9.12 -13.04
CA VAL A 97 -19.96 10.41 -13.63
C VAL A 97 -21.48 10.46 -13.81
N VAL A 98 -22.09 11.54 -13.35
CA VAL A 98 -23.51 11.85 -13.60
C VAL A 98 -23.62 12.65 -14.89
N THR A 99 -24.76 12.54 -15.59
CA THR A 99 -24.95 13.31 -16.82
C THR A 99 -25.23 14.79 -16.50
N THR A 100 -24.99 15.69 -17.44
CA THR A 100 -25.37 17.11 -17.28
C THR A 100 -26.89 17.28 -17.09
N GLU A 101 -27.69 16.34 -17.60
CA GLU A 101 -29.14 16.30 -17.33
C GLU A 101 -29.43 15.95 -15.87
N ASP A 102 -28.75 14.94 -15.31
CA ASP A 102 -28.83 14.61 -13.89
C ASP A 102 -28.45 15.82 -13.03
N GLU A 103 -27.35 16.52 -13.34
CA GLU A 103 -26.94 17.73 -12.61
C GLU A 103 -28.02 18.83 -12.62
N LYS A 104 -28.70 19.02 -13.75
CA LYS A 104 -29.84 19.95 -13.87
C LYS A 104 -31.05 19.50 -13.05
N ILE A 105 -31.25 18.20 -12.86
CA ILE A 105 -32.30 17.66 -12.00
C ILE A 105 -31.89 17.80 -10.51
N GLN A 106 -30.61 17.58 -10.20
CA GLN A 106 -30.05 17.64 -8.86
C GLN A 106 -29.99 19.05 -8.27
N SER A 107 -29.69 20.03 -9.11
CA SER A 107 -29.65 21.46 -8.73
C SER A 107 -31.03 22.06 -8.41
N LYS A 108 -32.14 21.37 -8.75
CA LYS A 108 -33.49 21.83 -8.41
C LYS A 108 -33.80 21.53 -6.95
N VAL A 109 -33.71 22.56 -6.11
CA VAL A 109 -34.07 22.50 -4.69
C VAL A 109 -35.59 22.41 -4.52
N ILE A 110 -36.04 21.43 -3.74
CA ILE A 110 -37.45 21.26 -3.38
C ILE A 110 -37.69 21.84 -2.00
N ASP A 111 -38.68 22.73 -1.89
CA ASP A 111 -39.11 23.30 -0.60
C ASP A 111 -39.80 22.22 0.26
N LEU A 112 -39.12 21.79 1.32
CA LEU A 112 -39.55 20.70 2.21
C LEU A 112 -40.70 21.08 3.14
N THR A 113 -41.05 22.36 3.22
CA THR A 113 -42.17 22.85 4.04
C THR A 113 -43.53 22.67 3.37
N LYS A 114 -43.55 22.48 2.05
CA LYS A 114 -44.80 22.34 1.30
C LYS A 114 -45.43 20.96 1.51
N PRO A 115 -46.78 20.87 1.55
CA PRO A 115 -47.48 19.59 1.72
C PRO A 115 -47.23 18.61 0.56
N ASP A 116 -46.88 19.11 -0.63
CA ASP A 116 -46.58 18.30 -1.82
C ASP A 116 -45.09 17.94 -1.97
N ALA A 117 -44.24 18.29 -0.99
CA ALA A 117 -42.80 18.08 -1.06
C ALA A 117 -42.43 16.60 -1.28
N LEU A 118 -43.09 15.67 -0.59
CA LEU A 118 -42.83 14.23 -0.73
C LEU A 118 -43.07 13.73 -2.17
N ALA A 119 -44.18 14.17 -2.78
CA ALA A 119 -44.52 13.82 -4.16
C ALA A 119 -43.49 14.40 -5.15
N LYS A 120 -43.06 15.65 -4.92
CA LYS A 120 -42.01 16.31 -5.71
C LYS A 120 -40.66 15.60 -5.58
N ILE A 121 -40.26 15.17 -4.38
CA ILE A 121 -38.99 14.45 -4.18
C ILE A 121 -39.01 13.14 -4.95
N ARG A 122 -40.10 12.35 -4.85
CA ARG A 122 -40.22 11.09 -5.61
C ARG A 122 -40.21 11.32 -7.11
N ALA A 123 -40.98 12.31 -7.59
CA ALA A 123 -41.01 12.66 -9.00
C ALA A 123 -39.65 13.16 -9.52
N ARG A 124 -38.86 13.84 -8.69
CA ARG A 124 -37.46 14.20 -9.01
C ARG A 124 -36.59 12.94 -9.07
N TYR A 125 -36.63 12.11 -8.03
CA TYR A 125 -35.79 10.92 -7.94
C TYR A 125 -36.03 9.95 -9.10
N GLU A 126 -37.28 9.79 -9.54
CA GLU A 126 -37.62 8.95 -10.69
C GLU A 126 -37.10 9.45 -12.04
N LYS A 127 -36.85 10.76 -12.16
CA LYS A 127 -36.27 11.35 -13.38
C LYS A 127 -34.76 11.17 -13.48
N LEU A 128 -34.09 10.85 -12.37
CA LEU A 128 -32.65 10.61 -12.36
C LEU A 128 -32.32 9.33 -13.13
N SER A 129 -31.16 9.33 -13.80
CA SER A 129 -30.58 8.11 -14.33
C SER A 129 -30.31 7.09 -13.20
N ASP A 130 -30.20 5.80 -13.52
CA ASP A 130 -29.83 4.77 -12.54
C ASP A 130 -28.53 5.11 -11.80
N MET A 131 -27.60 5.78 -12.49
CA MET A 131 -26.33 6.20 -11.91
C MET A 131 -26.51 7.31 -10.87
N ALA A 132 -27.29 8.33 -11.20
CA ALA A 132 -27.58 9.42 -10.27
C ALA A 132 -28.46 8.97 -9.10
N LYS A 133 -29.43 8.08 -9.34
CA LYS A 133 -30.21 7.41 -8.28
C LYS A 133 -29.29 6.71 -7.29
N ARG A 134 -28.30 5.96 -7.78
CA ARG A 134 -27.30 5.28 -6.95
C ARG A 134 -26.41 6.26 -6.19
N LYS A 135 -25.96 7.34 -6.83
CA LYS A 135 -25.17 8.38 -6.15
C LYS A 135 -25.92 8.98 -4.96
N GLU A 136 -27.21 9.28 -5.12
CA GLU A 136 -28.05 9.85 -4.06
C GLU A 136 -28.54 8.83 -3.02
N PHE A 137 -28.55 7.54 -3.36
CA PHE A 137 -29.09 6.48 -2.51
C PHE A 137 -28.48 6.49 -1.11
N CYS A 138 -27.17 6.74 -1.01
CA CYS A 138 -26.48 6.83 0.28
C CYS A 138 -27.03 7.95 1.17
N GLN A 139 -27.06 9.20 0.69
CA GLN A 139 -27.49 10.32 1.53
C GLN A 139 -28.99 10.20 1.84
N VAL A 140 -29.82 9.77 0.89
CA VAL A 140 -31.26 9.55 1.12
C VAL A 140 -31.49 8.47 2.18
N ALA A 141 -30.77 7.33 2.12
CA ALA A 141 -30.90 6.27 3.10
C ALA A 141 -30.48 6.71 4.51
N LEU A 142 -29.39 7.48 4.63
CA LEU A 142 -28.92 8.01 5.91
C LEU A 142 -29.92 9.01 6.50
N GLY A 143 -30.38 9.97 5.69
CA GLY A 143 -31.40 10.93 6.09
C GLY A 143 -32.69 10.26 6.51
N TRP A 144 -33.12 9.23 5.79
CA TRP A 144 -34.30 8.43 6.14
C TRP A 144 -34.14 7.75 7.50
N MET A 145 -33.00 7.09 7.76
CA MET A 145 -32.75 6.46 9.07
C MET A 145 -32.72 7.49 10.21
N GLN A 146 -32.09 8.65 10.01
CA GLN A 146 -32.10 9.74 11.00
C GLN A 146 -33.52 10.23 11.25
N GLY A 147 -34.32 10.45 10.20
CA GLY A 147 -35.72 10.89 10.32
C GLY A 147 -36.60 9.90 11.09
N ILE A 148 -36.43 8.59 10.87
CA ILE A 148 -37.14 7.55 11.62
C ILE A 148 -36.77 7.60 13.11
N LEU A 149 -35.49 7.76 13.44
CA LEU A 149 -35.03 7.85 14.83
C LEU A 149 -35.50 9.13 15.52
N ALA A 150 -35.44 10.28 14.84
CA ALA A 150 -35.95 11.54 15.36
C ALA A 150 -37.47 11.45 15.64
N LYS A 151 -38.22 10.84 14.71
CA LYS A 151 -39.65 10.56 14.87
C LYS A 151 -39.89 9.64 16.07
N LYS A 152 -39.16 8.54 16.21
CA LYS A 152 -39.27 7.59 17.32
C LYS A 152 -39.02 8.24 18.68
N LEU A 153 -37.96 9.04 18.77
CA LEU A 153 -37.53 9.67 20.02
C LEU A 153 -38.30 10.96 20.34
N ASN A 154 -39.10 11.46 19.40
CA ASN A 154 -39.77 12.75 19.47
C ASN A 154 -38.80 13.90 19.86
N LYS A 155 -37.59 13.84 19.31
CA LYS A 155 -36.52 14.83 19.47
C LYS A 155 -35.68 14.87 18.21
N GLU A 156 -34.97 15.98 18.02
CA GLU A 156 -33.96 16.06 16.97
C GLU A 156 -32.79 15.12 17.29
N VAL A 157 -32.26 14.49 16.24
CA VAL A 157 -31.04 13.68 16.24
C VAL A 157 -29.99 14.52 15.53
N GLN A 158 -28.75 14.53 16.03
CA GLN A 158 -27.71 15.36 15.46
C GLN A 158 -27.50 15.06 13.97
N GLN A 159 -27.55 16.10 13.15
CA GLN A 159 -27.30 16.00 11.72
C GLN A 159 -25.78 15.89 11.47
N PRO A 160 -25.32 15.08 10.50
CA PRO A 160 -23.92 15.07 10.11
C PRO A 160 -23.51 16.40 9.47
N ASP A 161 -22.24 16.76 9.60
CA ASP A 161 -21.64 17.89 8.86
C ASP A 161 -21.55 17.54 7.36
N LEU A 162 -22.67 17.65 6.64
CA LEU A 162 -22.76 17.61 5.18
C LEU A 162 -22.98 19.03 4.66
N GLU A 163 -22.47 19.33 3.47
CA GLU A 163 -22.58 20.66 2.87
C GLU A 163 -23.26 20.63 1.49
N GLY A 164 -23.76 21.79 1.06
CA GLY A 164 -24.25 22.01 -0.30
C GLY A 164 -25.31 21.00 -0.77
N GLY A 165 -25.09 20.42 -1.94
CA GLY A 165 -26.03 19.47 -2.56
C GLY A 165 -26.22 18.19 -1.76
N ASP A 166 -25.19 17.72 -1.05
CA ASP A 166 -25.25 16.48 -0.27
C ASP A 166 -26.19 16.63 0.94
N LEU A 167 -26.14 17.79 1.60
CA LEU A 167 -27.06 18.13 2.69
C LEU A 167 -28.52 18.19 2.21
N ILE A 168 -28.75 18.72 1.01
CA ILE A 168 -30.10 18.80 0.42
C ILE A 168 -30.66 17.39 0.17
N VAL A 169 -29.87 16.50 -0.44
CA VAL A 169 -30.27 15.12 -0.72
C VAL A 169 -30.48 14.34 0.59
N PHE A 170 -29.63 14.57 1.59
CA PHE A 170 -29.82 14.03 2.93
C PHE A 170 -31.18 14.43 3.53
N ASN A 171 -31.52 15.72 3.47
CA ASN A 171 -32.79 16.24 3.96
C ASN A 171 -34.01 15.70 3.19
N TYR A 172 -33.85 15.33 1.91
CA TYR A 172 -34.89 14.59 1.18
C TYR A 172 -35.17 13.22 1.81
N GLY A 173 -34.13 12.52 2.26
CA GLY A 173 -34.27 11.28 3.04
C GLY A 173 -35.02 11.50 4.35
N VAL A 174 -34.65 12.53 5.11
CA VAL A 174 -35.34 12.90 6.36
C VAL A 174 -36.83 13.16 6.09
N LYS A 175 -37.15 13.91 5.02
CA LYS A 175 -38.54 14.18 4.64
C LYS A 175 -39.31 12.92 4.22
N MET A 176 -38.65 11.96 3.57
CA MET A 176 -39.27 10.69 3.21
C MET A 176 -39.66 9.84 4.42
N ALA A 177 -38.92 9.95 5.54
CA ALA A 177 -39.26 9.25 6.78
C ALA A 177 -40.61 9.70 7.38
N ASP A 178 -41.09 10.91 7.07
CA ASP A 178 -42.41 11.40 7.49
C ASP A 178 -43.55 10.50 6.97
N ALA A 179 -43.36 9.89 5.79
CA ALA A 179 -44.33 9.03 5.13
C ALA A 179 -44.53 7.67 5.83
N VAL A 180 -43.59 7.24 6.68
CA VAL A 180 -43.71 5.99 7.43
C VAL A 180 -44.77 6.15 8.52
N PRO A 181 -45.82 5.31 8.57
CA PRO A 181 -46.88 5.44 9.55
C PRO A 181 -46.36 5.49 10.99
N ARG A 182 -46.92 6.39 11.80
CA ARG A 182 -46.49 6.56 13.19
C ARG A 182 -46.61 5.26 14.00
N SER A 183 -47.63 4.45 13.71
CA SER A 183 -47.81 3.13 14.31
C SER A 183 -46.64 2.16 14.07
N GLN A 184 -46.01 2.19 12.90
CA GLN A 184 -44.84 1.35 12.61
C GLN A 184 -43.60 1.83 13.39
N VAL A 185 -43.41 3.15 13.46
CA VAL A 185 -42.30 3.76 14.21
C VAL A 185 -42.48 3.51 15.71
N ASP A 186 -43.68 3.69 16.23
CA ASP A 186 -43.97 3.46 17.65
C ASP A 186 -43.81 1.99 18.04
N ALA A 187 -44.02 1.04 17.11
CA ALA A 187 -43.76 -0.39 17.31
C ALA A 187 -42.26 -0.75 17.42
N MET A 188 -41.34 0.11 16.99
CA MET A 188 -39.90 -0.12 17.17
C MET A 188 -39.54 -0.18 18.66
N ALA A 189 -38.51 -0.95 19.01
CA ALA A 189 -37.92 -0.86 20.34
C ALA A 189 -37.39 0.56 20.59
N THR A 190 -37.67 1.12 21.77
CA THR A 190 -37.08 2.41 22.18
C THR A 190 -35.57 2.21 22.39
N PRO A 191 -34.70 2.90 21.64
CA PRO A 191 -33.27 2.68 21.76
C PRO A 191 -32.72 3.32 23.02
N GLU A 192 -31.67 2.73 23.56
CA GLU A 192 -30.97 3.31 24.70
C GLU A 192 -30.20 4.57 24.27
N PRO A 193 -29.99 5.56 25.16
CA PRO A 193 -29.22 6.77 24.83
C PRO A 193 -27.83 6.47 24.24
N ILE A 194 -27.16 5.43 24.74
CA ILE A 194 -25.85 4.99 24.24
C ILE A 194 -25.92 4.49 22.80
N GLU A 195 -26.99 3.83 22.39
CA GLU A 195 -27.17 3.34 21.03
C GLU A 195 -27.38 4.50 20.06
N VAL A 196 -28.15 5.52 20.48
CA VAL A 196 -28.37 6.75 19.70
C VAL A 196 -27.06 7.49 19.49
N ALA A 197 -26.26 7.71 20.55
CA ALA A 197 -24.96 8.36 20.45
C ALA A 197 -23.98 7.57 19.55
N GLN A 198 -24.01 6.24 19.59
CA GLN A 198 -23.21 5.40 18.69
C GLN A 198 -23.66 5.52 17.23
N PHE A 199 -24.96 5.66 16.98
CA PHE A 199 -25.48 5.89 15.63
C PHE A 199 -25.05 7.27 15.11
N GLU A 200 -25.22 8.33 15.90
CA GLU A 200 -24.80 9.70 15.55
C GLU A 200 -23.31 9.76 15.22
N ARG A 201 -22.45 9.13 16.04
CA ARG A 201 -21.03 9.03 15.75
C ARG A 201 -20.74 8.30 14.43
N GLN A 202 -21.41 7.18 14.16
CA GLN A 202 -21.20 6.45 12.91
C GLN A 202 -21.70 7.21 11.67
N LEU A 203 -22.71 8.06 11.86
CA LEU A 203 -23.23 8.97 10.84
C LEU A 203 -22.22 10.07 10.53
N GLN A 204 -21.60 10.67 11.57
CA GLN A 204 -20.51 11.62 11.39
C GLN A 204 -19.28 10.98 10.71
N ASP A 205 -18.85 9.79 11.18
CA ASP A 205 -17.76 9.04 10.54
C ASP A 205 -18.04 8.74 9.05
N PHE A 206 -19.31 8.57 8.69
CA PHE A 206 -19.70 8.41 7.28
C PHE A 206 -19.58 9.73 6.54
N SER A 207 -20.03 10.85 7.12
CA SER A 207 -19.94 12.19 6.53
C SER A 207 -18.49 12.56 6.22
N ASP A 208 -17.60 12.40 7.19
CA ASP A 208 -16.17 12.72 7.04
C ASP A 208 -15.53 11.89 5.91
N MET A 209 -15.89 10.60 5.85
CA MET A 209 -15.47 9.71 4.77
C MET A 209 -16.05 10.12 3.42
N TRP A 210 -17.30 10.57 3.38
CA TRP A 210 -18.01 10.96 2.16
C TRP A 210 -17.48 12.28 1.60
N LEU A 211 -17.31 13.30 2.44
CA LEU A 211 -16.71 14.59 2.04
C LEU A 211 -15.22 14.44 1.69
N GLY A 212 -14.50 13.50 2.31
CA GLY A 212 -13.12 13.18 1.96
C GLY A 212 -12.95 12.55 0.57
N ARG A 213 -14.04 12.14 -0.09
CA ARG A 213 -14.03 11.49 -1.40
C ARG A 213 -13.61 12.40 -2.55
N ASP A 214 -13.90 13.70 -2.46
CA ASP A 214 -13.59 14.68 -3.50
C ASP A 214 -12.17 15.26 -3.37
N ARG A 215 -11.30 14.67 -2.53
CA ARG A 215 -9.90 15.08 -2.49
C ARG A 215 -9.20 14.63 -3.80
N PRO A 216 -8.55 15.54 -4.56
CA PRO A 216 -8.14 15.32 -5.95
C PRO A 216 -7.03 14.28 -6.19
N ASP A 217 -6.60 13.53 -5.18
CA ASP A 217 -5.42 12.68 -5.28
C ASP A 217 -5.78 11.22 -5.59
N ASP A 218 -6.67 10.98 -6.55
CA ASP A 218 -6.73 9.67 -7.20
C ASP A 218 -5.85 9.72 -8.45
N GLY A 219 -4.89 8.78 -8.53
CA GLY A 219 -3.96 8.71 -9.67
C GLY A 219 -4.65 8.54 -11.02
N LEU A 220 -5.97 8.30 -11.04
CA LEU A 220 -6.80 8.32 -12.23
C LEU A 220 -7.09 9.75 -12.70
N SER A 221 -7.46 10.68 -11.83
CA SER A 221 -7.64 12.09 -12.18
C SER A 221 -6.35 12.66 -12.76
N THR A 222 -5.20 12.33 -12.15
CA THR A 222 -3.86 12.61 -12.69
C THR A 222 -3.66 11.95 -14.06
N ALA A 223 -4.01 10.66 -14.21
CA ALA A 223 -3.86 9.93 -15.48
C ALA A 223 -4.81 10.40 -16.60
N LEU A 224 -6.03 10.82 -16.26
CA LEU A 224 -7.00 11.39 -17.18
C LEU A 224 -6.60 12.82 -17.55
N SER A 225 -6.12 13.62 -16.60
CA SER A 225 -5.53 14.93 -16.88
C SER A 225 -4.27 14.83 -17.75
N LEU A 226 -3.46 13.77 -17.57
CA LEU A 226 -2.34 13.42 -18.47
C LEU A 226 -2.80 13.05 -19.88
N PHE A 227 -4.02 12.51 -20.02
CA PHE A 227 -4.58 12.10 -21.31
C PHE A 227 -5.33 13.25 -22.01
N GLU A 228 -5.95 14.14 -21.24
CA GLU A 228 -6.84 15.21 -21.71
C GLU A 228 -6.19 16.60 -21.75
N GLY A 229 -5.05 16.81 -21.06
CA GLY A 229 -4.41 18.12 -20.92
C GLY A 229 -3.28 18.43 -21.91
N ASP A 230 -3.26 19.66 -22.43
CA ASP A 230 -2.21 20.21 -23.31
C ASP A 230 -0.86 20.49 -22.61
N ASN A 231 -0.73 20.20 -21.31
CA ASN A 231 0.42 20.60 -20.48
C ASN A 231 1.17 19.41 -19.87
N ILE A 232 1.53 18.46 -20.75
CA ILE A 232 2.35 17.28 -20.44
C ILE A 232 3.67 17.65 -19.74
N GLU A 233 4.28 18.79 -20.07
CA GLU A 233 5.57 19.22 -19.53
C GLU A 233 5.53 19.55 -18.03
N GLU A 234 4.45 20.16 -17.55
CA GLU A 234 4.30 20.50 -16.13
C GLU A 234 3.97 19.26 -15.29
N MET A 235 3.21 18.31 -15.86
CA MET A 235 2.94 17.02 -15.23
C MET A 235 4.14 16.07 -15.27
N ARG A 236 4.97 16.14 -16.32
CA ARG A 236 6.27 15.48 -16.38
C ARG A 236 7.16 15.96 -15.24
N LYS A 237 7.17 17.27 -14.96
CA LYS A 237 7.85 17.78 -13.76
C LYS A 237 7.26 17.12 -12.53
N VAL A 238 5.94 17.10 -12.29
CA VAL A 238 5.38 16.43 -11.09
C VAL A 238 5.74 14.94 -10.98
N PHE A 239 5.69 14.18 -12.08
CA PHE A 239 5.95 12.74 -12.07
C PHE A 239 7.43 12.37 -11.95
N PHE A 240 8.33 13.22 -12.46
CA PHE A 240 9.79 13.03 -12.42
C PHE A 240 10.49 13.88 -11.35
N THR A 241 9.82 14.87 -10.73
CA THR A 241 10.35 15.59 -9.56
C THR A 241 10.24 14.78 -8.28
N ASP A 242 9.36 13.78 -8.23
CA ASP A 242 9.30 12.79 -7.14
C ASP A 242 10.30 11.63 -7.33
N SER A 243 10.92 11.47 -8.51
CA SER A 243 12.11 10.64 -8.67
C SER A 243 13.34 11.52 -8.50
N GLU A 244 13.62 11.95 -7.26
CA GLU A 244 14.96 12.38 -6.92
C GLU A 244 15.92 11.31 -7.44
N ASP A 245 16.97 11.74 -8.15
CA ASP A 245 18.07 10.88 -8.54
C ASP A 245 18.40 9.95 -7.35
N ILE A 246 18.42 8.63 -7.59
CA ILE A 246 18.71 7.61 -6.56
C ILE A 246 20.18 7.67 -6.11
N GLY A 247 20.79 8.84 -6.11
CA GLY A 247 22.16 9.12 -5.73
C GLY A 247 23.18 9.04 -6.87
N VAL A 248 22.81 8.75 -8.13
CA VAL A 248 23.78 8.68 -9.23
C VAL A 248 24.47 10.01 -9.44
N GLU A 249 23.75 11.13 -9.54
CA GLU A 249 24.33 12.47 -9.61
C GLU A 249 25.07 12.85 -8.33
N ARG A 250 24.53 12.46 -7.16
CA ARG A 250 25.17 12.70 -5.86
C ARG A 250 26.55 12.04 -5.76
N PHE A 251 26.68 10.83 -6.28
CA PHE A 251 27.87 10.00 -6.20
C PHE A 251 28.70 9.98 -7.50
N ALA A 252 28.25 10.65 -8.57
CA ALA A 252 28.90 10.68 -9.88
C ALA A 252 30.38 11.11 -9.87
N LYS A 253 30.79 11.85 -8.83
CA LYS A 253 32.16 12.36 -8.65
C LYS A 253 33.01 11.50 -7.72
N MET A 254 32.44 10.49 -7.07
CA MET A 254 33.18 9.57 -6.20
C MET A 254 33.80 8.46 -7.05
N THR A 255 35.08 8.18 -6.83
CA THR A 255 35.71 6.98 -7.37
C THR A 255 35.21 5.73 -6.64
N GLU A 256 35.54 4.53 -7.13
CA GLU A 256 35.24 3.28 -6.41
C GLU A 256 35.88 3.29 -5.02
N GLU A 257 37.14 3.75 -4.89
CA GLU A 257 37.81 3.84 -3.59
C GLU A 257 37.13 4.82 -2.64
N ASP A 258 36.63 5.96 -3.14
CA ASP A 258 35.85 6.90 -2.35
C ASP A 258 34.55 6.26 -1.85
N LEU A 259 33.88 5.48 -2.70
CA LEU A 259 32.68 4.71 -2.33
C LEU A 259 33.00 3.62 -1.31
N HIS A 260 34.13 2.92 -1.43
CA HIS A 260 34.58 1.92 -0.46
C HIS A 260 34.77 2.52 0.92
N VAL A 261 35.42 3.69 1.00
CA VAL A 261 35.60 4.45 2.24
C VAL A 261 34.26 4.95 2.77
N TYR A 262 33.40 5.46 1.89
CA TYR A 262 32.08 5.98 2.26
C TYR A 262 31.21 4.88 2.90
N LEU A 263 31.14 3.72 2.25
CA LEU A 263 30.35 2.56 2.64
C LEU A 263 30.97 1.75 3.79
N GLY A 264 32.28 1.92 4.05
CA GLY A 264 32.99 1.17 5.08
C GLY A 264 33.33 -0.26 4.65
N ILE A 265 33.58 -0.47 3.36
CA ILE A 265 33.97 -1.75 2.75
C ILE A 265 35.32 -1.59 2.04
N PRO A 266 36.44 -1.47 2.77
CA PRO A 266 37.74 -1.13 2.19
C PRO A 266 38.29 -2.16 1.19
N SER A 267 37.70 -3.35 1.10
CA SER A 267 38.02 -4.37 0.10
C SER A 267 37.09 -4.35 -1.12
N GLY A 268 36.22 -3.36 -1.25
CA GLY A 268 35.20 -3.25 -2.31
C GLY A 268 34.00 -4.19 -2.19
N ILE A 269 33.97 -5.04 -1.15
CA ILE A 269 32.88 -5.98 -0.90
C ILE A 269 32.51 -6.02 0.59
N PRO A 270 31.24 -6.31 0.94
CA PRO A 270 30.84 -6.49 2.33
C PRO A 270 31.65 -7.56 3.06
N ALA A 271 31.89 -7.38 4.36
CA ALA A 271 32.75 -8.27 5.16
C ALA A 271 32.22 -9.73 5.28
N VAL A 272 30.96 -9.95 4.91
CA VAL A 272 30.32 -11.28 4.89
C VAL A 272 30.46 -11.99 3.55
N PHE A 273 30.98 -11.33 2.52
CA PHE A 273 31.18 -11.90 1.20
C PHE A 273 32.45 -12.75 1.13
N ARG A 274 32.44 -13.72 0.23
CA ARG A 274 33.65 -14.39 -0.22
C ARG A 274 34.48 -13.41 -1.05
N LYS A 275 35.80 -13.53 -0.92
CA LYS A 275 36.75 -12.85 -1.80
C LYS A 275 36.79 -13.52 -3.17
N TYR A 276 36.68 -14.85 -3.22
CA TYR A 276 36.72 -15.62 -4.47
C TYR A 276 35.47 -16.47 -4.67
N THR A 277 34.99 -16.55 -5.91
CA THR A 277 33.81 -17.31 -6.33
C THR A 277 34.05 -18.03 -7.66
N ALA A 278 33.06 -18.74 -8.19
CA ALA A 278 33.08 -19.29 -9.54
C ALA A 278 31.65 -19.32 -10.10
N ASP A 279 31.51 -19.36 -11.43
CA ASP A 279 30.22 -19.38 -12.13
C ASP A 279 29.34 -20.55 -11.75
N ASP A 280 29.93 -21.72 -11.55
CA ASP A 280 29.25 -22.87 -11.00
C ASP A 280 29.47 -22.93 -9.48
N PRO A 281 28.42 -22.72 -8.65
CA PRO A 281 28.54 -22.79 -7.20
C PRO A 281 28.97 -24.16 -6.68
N GLU A 282 28.78 -25.24 -7.46
CA GLU A 282 29.25 -26.59 -7.10
C GLU A 282 30.76 -26.75 -7.24
N SER A 283 31.43 -25.91 -8.05
CA SER A 283 32.88 -25.89 -8.19
C SER A 283 33.61 -25.28 -7.00
N ILE A 284 32.89 -24.58 -6.11
CA ILE A 284 33.47 -23.97 -4.91
C ILE A 284 33.80 -25.07 -3.89
N PRO A 285 35.07 -25.28 -3.51
CA PRO A 285 35.45 -26.39 -2.65
C PRO A 285 34.73 -26.37 -1.29
N LEU A 286 34.23 -27.53 -0.87
CA LEU A 286 33.64 -27.71 0.46
C LEU A 286 34.68 -27.36 1.52
N GLY A 287 34.36 -26.39 2.39
CA GLY A 287 35.25 -25.93 3.46
C GLY A 287 36.15 -24.75 3.07
N ASN A 288 36.14 -24.28 1.82
CA ASN A 288 36.80 -23.04 1.44
C ASN A 288 36.25 -21.88 2.29
N SER A 289 37.13 -21.18 2.98
CA SER A 289 36.81 -20.09 3.92
C SER A 289 36.23 -18.84 3.26
N GLY A 290 36.23 -18.80 1.92
CA GLY A 290 35.88 -17.66 1.08
C GLY A 290 37.07 -16.77 0.72
N THR A 291 38.23 -16.93 1.36
CA THR A 291 39.41 -16.08 1.15
C THR A 291 40.52 -16.75 0.34
N GLU A 292 40.45 -18.06 0.16
CA GLU A 292 41.46 -18.84 -0.55
C GLU A 292 41.07 -19.00 -2.02
N THR A 293 42.03 -18.77 -2.93
CA THR A 293 41.86 -19.04 -4.36
C THR A 293 41.74 -20.54 -4.62
N PHE A 294 41.04 -20.92 -5.67
CA PHE A 294 40.91 -22.29 -6.16
C PHE A 294 40.95 -22.31 -7.69
N GLU A 295 40.99 -23.50 -8.29
CA GLU A 295 41.00 -23.63 -9.75
C GLU A 295 39.69 -23.11 -10.34
N GLY A 296 39.77 -22.16 -11.29
CA GLY A 296 38.60 -21.49 -11.85
C GLY A 296 38.01 -20.38 -10.97
N ALA A 297 38.69 -19.99 -9.89
CA ALA A 297 38.24 -18.92 -9.01
C ALA A 297 38.34 -17.54 -9.68
N GLU A 298 37.31 -16.73 -9.46
CA GLU A 298 37.22 -15.33 -9.85
C GLU A 298 37.09 -14.47 -8.60
N GLU A 299 37.74 -13.31 -8.59
CA GLU A 299 37.62 -12.35 -7.49
C GLU A 299 36.24 -11.69 -7.53
N VAL A 300 35.54 -11.68 -6.40
CA VAL A 300 34.25 -11.02 -6.27
C VAL A 300 34.48 -9.53 -6.18
N GLY A 301 33.88 -8.78 -7.11
CA GLY A 301 33.84 -7.33 -7.08
C GLY A 301 32.41 -6.82 -7.24
N LEU A 302 32.17 -5.60 -6.78
CA LEU A 302 31.00 -4.82 -7.16
C LEU A 302 31.41 -3.85 -8.24
N SER A 303 30.50 -3.58 -9.17
CA SER A 303 30.68 -2.50 -10.15
C SER A 303 30.27 -1.17 -9.53
N TRP A 304 30.86 -0.08 -10.01
CA TRP A 304 30.59 1.27 -9.51
C TRP A 304 29.10 1.59 -9.35
N HIS A 305 28.23 1.23 -10.30
CA HIS A 305 26.79 1.54 -10.20
C HIS A 305 26.12 0.78 -9.05
N GLN A 306 26.56 -0.45 -8.76
CA GLN A 306 26.07 -1.24 -7.64
C GLN A 306 26.50 -0.60 -6.31
N GLU A 307 27.71 -0.06 -6.23
CA GLU A 307 28.20 0.66 -5.05
C GLU A 307 27.47 1.99 -4.83
N VAL A 308 27.20 2.74 -5.91
CA VAL A 308 26.37 3.96 -5.87
C VAL A 308 24.98 3.63 -5.34
N TRP A 309 24.37 2.55 -5.83
CA TRP A 309 23.07 2.12 -5.36
C TRP A 309 23.09 1.73 -3.87
N LEU A 310 24.14 1.03 -3.40
CA LEU A 310 24.33 0.74 -1.98
C LEU A 310 24.43 2.03 -1.14
N ALA A 311 25.19 3.01 -1.63
CA ALA A 311 25.40 4.29 -0.98
C ALA A 311 24.09 5.08 -0.86
N ALA A 312 23.26 5.03 -1.90
CA ALA A 312 21.94 5.64 -1.90
C ALA A 312 20.95 4.94 -0.96
N MET A 313 20.93 3.61 -0.97
CA MET A 313 20.10 2.81 -0.04
C MET A 313 20.41 3.16 1.42
N VAL A 314 21.69 3.24 1.78
CA VAL A 314 22.08 3.70 3.13
C VAL A 314 21.70 5.17 3.34
N GLY A 315 21.92 6.03 2.34
CA GLY A 315 21.56 7.45 2.39
C GLY A 315 20.08 7.71 2.71
N LEU A 316 19.17 6.93 2.11
CA LEU A 316 17.73 7.00 2.40
C LEU A 316 17.37 6.43 3.78
N SER A 317 18.20 5.54 4.29
CA SER A 317 17.98 4.89 5.57
C SER A 317 18.50 5.69 6.76
N VAL A 318 19.46 6.61 6.57
CA VAL A 318 20.01 7.40 7.68
C VAL A 318 19.21 8.67 7.92
N ASN A 319 19.12 9.09 9.19
CA ASN A 319 18.43 10.31 9.62
C ASN A 319 16.94 10.38 9.25
N SER A 320 16.34 9.25 8.92
CA SER A 320 14.91 9.12 8.71
C SER A 320 14.14 9.49 9.97
N ALA A 321 13.05 10.22 9.82
CA ALA A 321 12.18 10.57 10.95
C ALA A 321 11.42 9.34 11.43
N GLN A 322 11.22 9.22 12.75
CA GLN A 322 10.25 8.27 13.29
C GLN A 322 8.85 8.68 12.87
N ALA A 323 8.04 7.70 12.52
CA ALA A 323 6.65 7.95 12.15
C ALA A 323 5.76 6.78 12.52
N GLU A 324 4.49 7.07 12.81
CA GLU A 324 3.49 6.03 13.00
C GLU A 324 3.16 5.40 11.64
N VAL A 325 3.07 4.07 11.62
CA VAL A 325 2.62 3.35 10.43
C VAL A 325 1.11 3.54 10.28
N GLU A 326 0.72 4.24 9.22
CA GLU A 326 -0.69 4.40 8.88
C GLU A 326 -1.38 3.05 8.66
N GLY A 327 -2.66 2.97 9.03
CA GLY A 327 -3.41 1.73 8.86
C GLY A 327 -3.11 0.65 9.90
N ILE A 328 -2.44 0.93 11.02
CA ILE A 328 -2.35 -0.02 12.14
C ILE A 328 -3.40 0.33 13.20
N HIS A 329 -4.09 -0.68 13.73
CA HIS A 329 -5.08 -0.47 14.78
C HIS A 329 -4.42 -0.28 16.16
N HIS A 330 -4.27 0.97 16.60
CA HIS A 330 -3.59 1.30 17.85
C HIS A 330 -4.47 1.12 19.11
N THR A 331 -4.36 -0.01 19.82
CA THR A 331 -4.65 -0.11 21.27
C THR A 331 -3.36 -0.04 22.10
N GLU A 332 -3.37 0.65 23.24
CA GLU A 332 -2.19 0.74 24.13
C GLU A 332 -1.69 -0.64 24.58
N GLU A 333 -2.60 -1.55 24.95
CA GLU A 333 -2.27 -2.93 25.34
C GLU A 333 -1.68 -3.77 24.19
N GLY A 334 -1.98 -3.41 22.94
CA GLY A 334 -1.49 -4.12 21.76
C GLY A 334 -0.07 -3.72 21.37
N LEU A 335 0.35 -2.50 21.70
CA LEU A 335 1.64 -1.93 21.25
C LEU A 335 2.85 -2.68 21.83
N GLU A 336 2.78 -3.14 23.08
CA GLU A 336 3.87 -3.91 23.71
C GLU A 336 4.10 -5.26 23.03
N LYS A 337 3.04 -5.83 22.45
CA LYS A 337 3.03 -7.14 21.77
C LYS A 337 3.26 -7.01 20.25
N ALA A 338 3.33 -5.78 19.74
CA ALA A 338 3.55 -5.50 18.33
C ALA A 338 5.00 -5.86 17.90
N PRO A 339 5.22 -6.15 16.61
CA PRO A 339 6.55 -6.17 16.04
C PRO A 339 7.36 -4.90 16.39
N MET A 340 8.66 -5.08 16.60
CA MET A 340 9.59 -4.02 17.02
C MET A 340 9.51 -2.78 16.13
N ALA A 341 9.42 -2.95 14.81
CA ALA A 341 9.35 -1.84 13.86
C ALA A 341 8.14 -0.92 14.10
N ILE A 342 6.99 -1.52 14.41
CA ILE A 342 5.75 -0.79 14.70
C ILE A 342 5.87 -0.09 16.06
N ARG A 343 6.38 -0.80 17.07
CA ARG A 343 6.52 -0.29 18.44
C ARG A 343 7.51 0.88 18.53
N GLU A 344 8.62 0.77 17.81
CA GLU A 344 9.69 1.77 17.80
C GLU A 344 9.51 2.83 16.70
N LYS A 345 8.36 2.82 16.01
CA LYS A 345 8.01 3.80 14.97
C LYS A 345 9.13 3.94 13.94
N TRP A 346 9.64 2.80 13.45
CA TRP A 346 10.64 2.81 12.38
C TRP A 346 10.08 3.64 11.23
N GLY A 347 10.92 4.52 10.70
CA GLY A 347 10.50 5.63 9.86
C GLY A 347 9.74 5.20 8.60
N THR A 348 8.94 6.12 8.06
CA THR A 348 8.22 5.98 6.79
C THR A 348 9.15 6.14 5.59
N ASN A 349 10.30 5.47 5.57
CA ASN A 349 11.18 5.59 4.42
C ASN A 349 10.50 5.01 3.19
N PRO A 350 10.45 5.75 2.08
CA PRO A 350 10.12 5.13 0.82
C PRO A 350 11.19 4.07 0.53
N GLY A 351 10.77 2.81 0.37
CA GLY A 351 11.56 1.78 -0.28
C GLY A 351 12.05 2.20 -1.68
N ILE A 352 12.98 1.43 -2.24
CA ILE A 352 13.60 1.74 -3.53
C ILE A 352 13.06 0.77 -4.59
N ALA A 353 12.60 1.30 -5.71
CA ALA A 353 12.29 0.52 -6.90
C ALA A 353 13.50 0.51 -7.84
N LEU A 354 14.15 -0.64 -7.95
CA LEU A 354 15.29 -0.84 -8.84
C LEU A 354 14.79 -1.31 -10.21
N LEU A 355 14.86 -0.42 -11.21
CA LEU A 355 14.28 -0.60 -12.55
C LEU A 355 15.35 -0.77 -13.64
N ASP A 356 16.47 -1.37 -13.27
CA ASP A 356 17.60 -1.58 -14.15
C ASP A 356 17.31 -2.60 -15.26
N GLU A 357 18.04 -2.48 -16.37
CA GLU A 357 17.99 -3.45 -17.46
C GLU A 357 18.34 -4.88 -16.99
N VAL A 358 17.87 -5.87 -17.75
CA VAL A 358 18.16 -7.28 -17.48
C VAL A 358 19.66 -7.52 -17.68
N GLY A 359 20.29 -8.16 -16.71
CA GLY A 359 21.72 -8.48 -16.76
C GLY A 359 22.64 -7.50 -16.00
N LEU A 360 22.12 -6.40 -15.46
CA LEU A 360 22.94 -5.42 -14.70
C LEU A 360 23.28 -5.83 -13.26
N GLY A 361 22.91 -7.05 -12.84
CA GLY A 361 23.30 -7.60 -11.53
C GLY A 361 22.40 -7.20 -10.36
N LYS A 362 21.11 -6.92 -10.58
CA LYS A 362 20.13 -6.60 -9.51
C LYS A 362 20.11 -7.59 -8.34
N THR A 363 20.27 -8.88 -8.63
CA THR A 363 20.37 -9.92 -7.59
C THR A 363 21.61 -9.71 -6.71
N MET A 364 22.75 -9.36 -7.33
CA MET A 364 23.99 -9.07 -6.61
C MET A 364 23.88 -7.80 -5.77
N GLU A 365 23.22 -6.76 -6.29
CA GLU A 365 22.92 -5.53 -5.52
C GLU A 365 22.12 -5.87 -4.25
N ALA A 366 21.02 -6.61 -4.36
CA ALA A 366 20.23 -7.01 -3.19
C ALA A 366 21.04 -7.82 -2.17
N ILE A 367 21.84 -8.79 -2.63
CA ILE A 367 22.72 -9.61 -1.76
C ILE A 367 23.79 -8.73 -1.10
N ALA A 368 24.37 -7.78 -1.84
CA ALA A 368 25.34 -6.82 -1.33
C ALA A 368 24.72 -5.84 -0.33
N GLY A 369 23.47 -5.43 -0.56
CA GLY A 369 22.69 -4.61 0.38
C GLY A 369 22.50 -5.31 1.70
N ILE A 370 22.11 -6.60 1.68
CA ILE A 370 22.06 -7.44 2.89
C ILE A 370 23.44 -7.49 3.55
N GLY A 371 24.49 -7.82 2.80
CA GLY A 371 25.84 -7.95 3.37
C GLY A 371 26.38 -6.65 3.96
N LEU A 372 26.08 -5.52 3.34
CA LEU A 372 26.46 -4.19 3.81
C LEU A 372 25.75 -3.87 5.12
N LEU A 373 24.43 -4.08 5.22
CA LEU A 373 23.68 -3.87 6.46
C LEU A 373 24.23 -4.73 7.61
N GLN A 374 24.61 -5.97 7.32
CA GLN A 374 25.26 -6.86 8.30
C GLN A 374 26.64 -6.34 8.75
N THR A 375 27.42 -5.82 7.81
CA THR A 375 28.73 -5.23 8.05
C THR A 375 28.60 -3.99 8.91
N LEU A 376 27.73 -3.05 8.52
CA LEU A 376 27.47 -1.81 9.24
C LEU A 376 26.90 -2.06 10.63
N HIS A 377 25.98 -3.02 10.81
CA HIS A 377 25.46 -3.41 12.12
C HIS A 377 26.59 -3.90 13.03
N LYS A 378 27.43 -4.82 12.54
CA LYS A 378 28.59 -5.32 13.30
C LYS A 378 29.54 -4.19 13.69
N VAL A 379 29.90 -3.33 12.74
CA VAL A 379 30.81 -2.19 12.99
C VAL A 379 30.21 -1.24 14.04
N LYS A 380 28.92 -0.90 13.94
CA LYS A 380 28.26 -0.02 14.91
C LYS A 380 28.17 -0.65 16.30
N ARG A 381 27.89 -1.95 16.39
CA ARG A 381 27.81 -2.70 17.65
C ARG A 381 29.18 -2.81 18.34
N ASP A 382 30.23 -3.03 17.56
CA ASP A 382 31.59 -3.21 18.09
C ASP A 382 32.30 -1.87 18.33
N TRP A 383 31.75 -0.76 17.80
CA TRP A 383 32.28 0.59 17.98
C TRP A 383 32.09 1.10 19.41
N LYS A 384 33.12 1.78 19.92
CA LYS A 384 33.09 2.45 21.21
C LYS A 384 33.39 3.95 21.03
N PRO A 385 32.73 4.85 21.77
CA PRO A 385 32.94 6.30 21.65
C PRO A 385 34.42 6.74 21.71
N GLU A 386 35.23 6.10 22.55
CA GLU A 386 36.66 6.37 22.69
C GLU A 386 37.50 6.01 21.45
N SER A 387 36.97 5.21 20.54
CA SER A 387 37.67 4.83 19.30
C SER A 387 37.67 5.96 18.26
N GLY A 388 36.87 7.01 18.48
CA GLY A 388 36.69 8.10 17.53
C GLY A 388 35.62 7.81 16.46
N LEU A 389 34.97 8.86 15.97
CA LEU A 389 33.96 8.77 14.91
C LEU A 389 34.57 8.42 13.54
N ASP A 390 35.86 8.65 13.35
CA ASP A 390 36.61 8.30 12.13
C ASP A 390 36.64 6.79 11.86
N LYS A 391 36.45 5.97 12.90
CA LYS A 391 36.34 4.50 12.78
C LYS A 391 34.97 4.03 12.29
N LEU A 392 33.96 4.90 12.28
CA LEU A 392 32.68 4.59 11.65
C LEU A 392 32.74 4.90 10.14
N PRO A 393 32.13 4.05 9.30
CA PRO A 393 31.91 4.32 7.89
C PRO A 393 31.27 5.69 7.69
N ALA A 394 31.71 6.44 6.67
CA ALA A 394 31.26 7.82 6.49
C ALA A 394 29.74 7.91 6.32
N CYS A 395 29.13 6.92 5.66
CA CYS A 395 27.69 6.83 5.44
C CYS A 395 26.84 6.78 6.71
N ILE A 396 27.40 6.33 7.85
CA ILE A 396 26.69 6.26 9.15
C ILE A 396 27.36 7.08 10.26
N ARG A 397 28.46 7.77 9.96
CA ARG A 397 29.26 8.51 10.95
C ARG A 397 28.46 9.61 11.64
N THR A 398 27.68 10.34 10.85
CA THR A 398 26.85 11.47 11.30
C THR A 398 25.37 11.11 11.37
N ALA A 399 25.04 9.82 11.28
CA ALA A 399 23.66 9.36 11.34
C ALA A 399 23.17 9.34 12.79
N GLU A 400 22.16 10.14 13.10
CA GLU A 400 21.45 10.14 14.39
C GLU A 400 20.50 8.95 14.47
N THR A 401 19.89 8.58 13.35
CA THR A 401 18.97 7.45 13.25
C THR A 401 19.29 6.57 12.04
N PHE A 402 18.84 5.32 12.09
CA PHE A 402 18.77 4.42 10.94
C PHE A 402 17.36 3.84 10.84
N GLY A 403 16.64 4.14 9.76
CA GLY A 403 15.23 3.79 9.60
C GLY A 403 14.37 4.35 10.73
N GLY A 404 14.62 5.59 11.20
CA GLY A 404 13.94 6.18 12.34
C GLY A 404 14.46 5.72 13.70
N ARG A 405 15.35 4.72 13.76
CA ARG A 405 15.82 4.16 15.02
C ARG A 405 17.08 4.87 15.53
N ALA A 406 16.96 5.57 16.65
CA ALA A 406 18.10 6.23 17.32
C ALA A 406 19.18 5.23 17.80
N ALA A 407 18.79 3.99 18.10
CA ALA A 407 19.74 2.92 18.43
C ALA A 407 20.56 2.43 17.22
N GLY A 408 20.33 2.98 16.02
CA GLY A 408 21.02 2.61 14.78
C GLY A 408 20.42 1.37 14.13
N ILE A 409 21.24 0.70 13.31
CA ILE A 409 20.81 -0.41 12.45
C ILE A 409 20.23 -1.55 13.30
N PRO A 410 18.99 -1.99 13.03
CA PRO A 410 18.33 -3.01 13.85
C PRO A 410 18.97 -4.39 13.74
N ASP A 411 18.99 -5.12 14.85
CA ASP A 411 19.31 -6.56 14.86
C ASP A 411 18.05 -7.34 14.46
N ALA A 412 17.74 -7.34 13.16
CA ALA A 412 16.54 -7.95 12.60
C ALA A 412 16.87 -8.74 11.32
N PRO A 413 16.16 -9.86 11.05
CA PRO A 413 16.41 -10.70 9.88
C PRO A 413 16.05 -10.03 8.57
N HIS A 414 16.51 -10.60 7.45
CA HIS A 414 16.19 -10.12 6.10
C HIS A 414 15.17 -11.03 5.43
N LEU A 415 14.25 -10.44 4.66
CA LEU A 415 13.25 -11.17 3.88
C LEU A 415 13.52 -10.98 2.39
N ILE A 416 13.56 -12.08 1.63
CA ILE A 416 13.65 -12.07 0.17
C ILE A 416 12.42 -12.79 -0.37
N VAL A 417 11.64 -12.08 -1.17
CA VAL A 417 10.36 -12.48 -1.75
C VAL A 417 10.55 -12.60 -3.25
N VAL A 418 10.42 -13.81 -3.79
CA VAL A 418 10.78 -14.12 -5.18
C VAL A 418 9.69 -14.90 -5.93
N PRO A 419 9.71 -14.95 -7.27
CA PRO A 419 8.96 -15.94 -8.02
C PRO A 419 9.31 -17.38 -7.64
N THR A 420 8.36 -18.30 -7.77
CA THR A 420 8.58 -19.72 -7.41
C THR A 420 9.75 -20.35 -8.17
N ASN A 421 9.94 -19.98 -9.44
CA ASN A 421 11.01 -20.50 -10.28
C ASN A 421 12.40 -19.90 -9.98
N LEU A 422 12.49 -18.86 -9.13
CA LEU A 422 13.76 -18.22 -8.79
C LEU A 422 14.28 -18.60 -7.39
N ILE A 423 13.54 -19.42 -6.61
CA ILE A 423 14.00 -19.83 -5.27
C ILE A 423 15.37 -20.50 -5.32
N ASP A 424 15.56 -21.47 -6.22
CA ASP A 424 16.81 -22.23 -6.26
C ASP A 424 17.97 -21.35 -6.74
N GLN A 425 17.71 -20.47 -7.72
CA GLN A 425 18.68 -19.48 -8.18
C GLN A 425 19.11 -18.56 -7.03
N TRP A 426 18.18 -17.91 -6.33
CA TRP A 426 18.50 -17.03 -5.21
C TRP A 426 19.22 -17.76 -4.08
N ALA A 427 18.82 -18.98 -3.76
CA ALA A 427 19.50 -19.80 -2.77
C ALA A 427 20.93 -20.17 -3.20
N SER A 428 21.15 -20.39 -4.49
CA SER A 428 22.46 -20.66 -5.07
C SER A 428 23.36 -19.44 -5.03
N GLU A 429 22.86 -18.28 -5.48
CA GLU A 429 23.61 -17.00 -5.48
C GLU A 429 24.00 -16.57 -4.06
N LEU A 430 23.12 -16.74 -3.08
CA LEU A 430 23.45 -16.49 -1.67
C LEU A 430 24.61 -17.38 -1.19
N ARG A 431 24.64 -18.66 -1.58
CA ARG A 431 25.75 -19.58 -1.23
C ARG A 431 27.04 -19.26 -1.99
N ARG A 432 26.89 -18.81 -3.25
CA ARG A 432 27.96 -18.42 -4.16
C ARG A 432 28.72 -17.20 -3.65
N PHE A 433 28.02 -16.17 -3.18
CA PHE A 433 28.64 -14.90 -2.79
C PHE A 433 28.88 -14.73 -1.28
N MET A 434 28.05 -15.33 -0.41
CA MET A 434 28.26 -15.22 1.04
C MET A 434 29.28 -16.24 1.55
N ASN A 435 30.09 -15.84 2.53
CA ASN A 435 30.99 -16.74 3.24
C ASN A 435 30.20 -17.89 3.90
N PRO A 436 30.78 -19.10 3.97
CA PRO A 436 30.15 -20.19 4.70
C PRO A 436 29.84 -19.78 6.14
N LYS A 437 28.60 -20.05 6.60
CA LYS A 437 28.12 -19.69 7.94
C LYS A 437 28.04 -18.18 8.22
N ALA A 438 28.18 -17.31 7.21
CA ALA A 438 27.94 -15.89 7.39
C ALA A 438 26.45 -15.59 7.55
N VAL A 439 25.60 -16.36 6.88
CA VAL A 439 24.15 -16.25 7.00
C VAL A 439 23.49 -17.61 7.24
N ASP A 440 22.43 -17.62 8.04
CA ASP A 440 21.50 -18.74 8.12
C ASP A 440 20.35 -18.50 7.14
N LEU A 441 20.27 -19.33 6.10
CA LEU A 441 19.22 -19.25 5.08
C LEU A 441 18.04 -20.16 5.44
N ILE A 442 16.86 -19.58 5.63
CA ILE A 442 15.60 -20.27 5.87
C ILE A 442 14.72 -20.15 4.62
N VAL A 443 14.61 -21.23 3.85
CA VAL A 443 13.67 -21.31 2.73
C VAL A 443 12.30 -21.77 3.27
N VAL A 444 11.26 -20.96 3.07
CA VAL A 444 9.92 -21.27 3.57
C VAL A 444 9.24 -22.30 2.67
N SER A 445 8.72 -23.36 3.29
CA SER A 445 8.05 -24.46 2.59
C SER A 445 6.77 -24.00 1.89
N THR A 446 6.45 -24.62 0.75
CA THR A 446 5.13 -24.47 0.09
C THR A 446 3.98 -25.09 0.88
N ASN A 447 4.28 -26.02 1.79
CA ASN A 447 3.32 -26.72 2.63
C ASN A 447 3.00 -25.91 3.91
N ALA A 448 1.75 -25.45 4.02
CA ALA A 448 1.28 -24.65 5.16
C ALA A 448 1.50 -25.32 6.54
N LYS A 449 1.46 -26.66 6.61
CA LYS A 449 1.71 -27.39 7.87
C LYS A 449 3.14 -27.24 8.38
N LYS A 450 4.08 -26.84 7.53
CA LYS A 450 5.50 -26.66 7.88
C LYS A 450 5.87 -25.21 8.19
N TRP A 451 5.02 -24.24 7.90
CA TRP A 451 5.36 -22.81 8.12
C TRP A 451 5.73 -22.51 9.56
N GLN A 452 5.01 -23.08 10.52
CA GLN A 452 5.35 -22.91 11.93
C GLN A 452 6.75 -23.47 12.25
N SER A 453 7.12 -24.65 11.72
CA SER A 453 8.48 -25.18 11.91
C SER A 453 9.53 -24.33 11.20
N ASP A 454 9.23 -23.82 10.01
CA ASP A 454 10.15 -22.96 9.25
C ASP A 454 10.40 -21.64 9.98
N MET A 455 9.35 -20.96 10.47
CA MET A 455 9.49 -19.74 11.27
C MET A 455 10.09 -19.99 12.66
N ARG A 456 9.89 -21.18 13.25
CA ARG A 456 10.63 -21.57 14.46
C ARG A 456 12.13 -21.72 14.20
N ARG A 457 12.56 -22.20 13.02
CA ARG A 457 13.98 -22.25 12.65
C ARG A 457 14.58 -20.85 12.57
N LEU A 458 13.82 -19.87 12.09
CA LEU A 458 14.25 -18.47 12.13
C LEU A 458 14.59 -18.06 13.55
N VAL A 459 13.76 -18.37 14.55
CA VAL A 459 14.01 -17.98 15.96
C VAL A 459 15.10 -18.82 16.62
N ALA A 460 15.11 -20.13 16.35
CA ALA A 460 16.01 -21.11 16.97
C ALA A 460 17.44 -21.10 16.40
N SER A 461 17.68 -20.40 15.29
CA SER A 461 19.02 -20.22 14.73
C SER A 461 19.99 -19.65 15.79
N PRO A 462 21.23 -20.17 15.88
CA PRO A 462 22.25 -19.62 16.78
C PRO A 462 22.90 -18.33 16.25
N GLN A 463 22.73 -18.00 14.97
CA GLN A 463 23.27 -16.77 14.38
C GLN A 463 22.53 -15.55 14.93
N PRO A 464 23.15 -14.36 15.07
CA PRO A 464 22.43 -13.10 15.33
C PRO A 464 21.29 -12.84 14.33
N MET A 465 20.25 -12.09 14.72
CA MET A 465 19.07 -11.88 13.86
C MET A 465 19.43 -11.19 12.54
N TYR A 466 20.34 -10.20 12.56
CA TYR A 466 20.84 -9.55 11.34
C TYR A 466 21.55 -10.51 10.37
N ARG A 467 21.96 -11.71 10.79
CA ARG A 467 22.59 -12.74 9.92
C ARG A 467 21.62 -13.80 9.43
N ARG A 468 20.31 -13.64 9.66
CA ARG A 468 19.30 -14.61 9.23
C ARG A 468 18.58 -14.08 8.00
N VAL A 469 18.48 -14.90 6.96
CA VAL A 469 17.80 -14.57 5.71
C VAL A 469 16.66 -15.54 5.50
N VAL A 470 15.45 -15.03 5.29
CA VAL A 470 14.28 -15.81 4.93
C VAL A 470 14.01 -15.64 3.44
N LEU A 471 13.96 -16.75 2.72
CA LEU A 471 13.64 -16.80 1.30
C LEU A 471 12.25 -17.42 1.12
N ILE A 472 11.34 -16.69 0.49
CA ILE A 472 9.93 -17.08 0.34
C ILE A 472 9.42 -16.73 -1.05
N THR A 473 8.43 -17.48 -1.55
CA THR A 473 7.79 -17.12 -2.83
C THR A 473 6.65 -16.13 -2.66
N HIS A 474 6.37 -15.34 -3.69
CA HIS A 474 5.18 -14.46 -3.78
C HIS A 474 3.90 -15.22 -3.40
N LYS A 475 3.73 -16.41 -3.99
CA LYS A 475 2.56 -17.28 -3.76
C LYS A 475 2.43 -17.71 -2.30
N ILE A 476 3.53 -18.00 -1.62
CA ILE A 476 3.49 -18.43 -0.22
C ILE A 476 3.13 -17.25 0.68
N VAL A 477 3.73 -16.07 0.49
CA VAL A 477 3.36 -14.88 1.29
C VAL A 477 1.87 -14.55 1.08
N GLN A 478 1.37 -14.61 -0.15
CA GLN A 478 -0.06 -14.41 -0.45
C GLN A 478 -0.94 -15.44 0.25
N ARG A 479 -0.54 -16.70 0.23
CA ARG A 479 -1.29 -17.78 0.88
C ARG A 479 -1.27 -17.65 2.40
N MET A 480 -0.14 -17.25 3.00
CA MET A 480 -0.04 -16.94 4.44
C MET A 480 -1.03 -15.85 4.80
N PHE A 481 -1.06 -14.76 4.03
CA PHE A 481 -1.99 -13.66 4.27
C PHE A 481 -3.45 -14.12 4.15
N SER A 482 -3.76 -14.91 3.13
CA SER A 482 -5.15 -15.33 2.85
C SER A 482 -5.69 -16.28 3.91
N ILE A 483 -4.87 -17.20 4.41
CA ILE A 483 -5.24 -18.11 5.51
C ILE A 483 -5.40 -17.34 6.82
N GLU A 484 -4.48 -16.43 7.11
CA GLU A 484 -4.45 -15.70 8.39
C GLU A 484 -5.12 -14.33 8.34
N LYS A 485 -5.92 -14.04 7.30
CA LYS A 485 -6.47 -12.69 7.08
C LYS A 485 -7.23 -12.17 8.30
N LEU A 486 -7.99 -13.02 8.99
CA LEU A 486 -8.78 -12.63 10.16
C LEU A 486 -7.92 -12.30 11.38
N GLU A 487 -6.72 -12.89 11.47
CA GLU A 487 -5.74 -12.59 12.50
C GLU A 487 -4.87 -11.39 12.14
N ILE A 488 -4.59 -11.17 10.86
CA ILE A 488 -3.76 -10.06 10.39
C ILE A 488 -4.58 -8.76 10.29
N VAL A 489 -5.83 -8.82 9.83
CA VAL A 489 -6.68 -7.64 9.58
C VAL A 489 -7.63 -7.41 10.75
N ALA A 490 -7.49 -6.25 11.40
CA ALA A 490 -8.35 -5.78 12.48
C ALA A 490 -9.74 -5.38 11.95
N ASN A 491 -9.74 -4.48 10.97
CA ASN A 491 -10.93 -4.01 10.25
C ASN A 491 -10.51 -3.48 8.87
N GLU A 492 -11.47 -3.11 8.04
CA GLU A 492 -11.19 -2.46 6.75
C GLU A 492 -11.77 -1.03 6.83
N VAL A 493 -10.93 -0.02 6.63
CA VAL A 493 -11.35 1.39 6.56
C VAL A 493 -11.08 1.87 5.15
N GLN A 494 -12.11 2.36 4.46
CA GLN A 494 -12.00 2.74 3.03
C GLN A 494 -11.36 1.63 2.17
N TYR A 495 -11.71 0.35 2.43
CA TYR A 495 -11.17 -0.84 1.76
C TYR A 495 -9.67 -1.10 1.98
N GLU A 496 -9.03 -0.35 2.87
CA GLU A 496 -7.67 -0.59 3.28
C GLU A 496 -7.69 -1.45 4.54
N PRO A 497 -6.99 -2.60 4.53
CA PRO A 497 -6.91 -3.45 5.71
C PRO A 497 -6.17 -2.69 6.80
N ARG A 498 -6.82 -2.45 7.93
CA ARG A 498 -6.08 -2.06 9.12
C ARG A 498 -5.49 -3.29 9.78
N LEU A 499 -4.19 -3.28 10.02
CA LEU A 499 -3.49 -4.43 10.58
C LEU A 499 -3.68 -4.51 12.10
N ARG A 500 -3.79 -5.74 12.62
CA ARG A 500 -3.68 -6.01 14.06
C ARG A 500 -2.23 -5.91 14.49
N TYR A 501 -2.00 -5.55 15.75
CA TYR A 501 -0.66 -5.59 16.34
C TYR A 501 -0.11 -7.00 16.54
N GLN A 502 -0.97 -7.92 16.99
CA GLN A 502 -0.57 -9.31 17.22
C GLN A 502 -0.67 -10.04 15.89
N LEU A 503 0.47 -10.17 15.22
CA LEU A 503 0.57 -10.87 13.96
C LEU A 503 0.95 -12.35 14.19
N PRO A 504 0.48 -13.28 13.35
CA PRO A 504 0.70 -14.70 13.57
C PRO A 504 2.18 -15.07 13.43
N ARG A 505 2.78 -15.57 14.52
CA ARG A 505 4.22 -15.93 14.60
C ARG A 505 4.64 -17.10 13.72
N HIS A 506 3.68 -17.85 13.16
CA HIS A 506 3.97 -18.90 12.17
C HIS A 506 4.02 -18.38 10.74
N THR A 507 3.89 -17.05 10.54
CA THR A 507 3.99 -16.38 9.24
C THR A 507 5.10 -15.33 9.24
N VAL A 508 5.48 -14.85 8.07
CA VAL A 508 6.45 -13.75 7.93
C VAL A 508 5.96 -12.43 8.53
N PHE A 509 4.65 -12.22 8.63
CA PHE A 509 4.05 -11.02 9.23
C PHE A 509 4.28 -10.93 10.74
N GLY A 510 4.62 -12.04 11.41
CA GLY A 510 4.87 -12.06 12.85
C GLY A 510 6.20 -11.45 13.29
N TYR A 511 7.00 -10.91 12.37
CA TYR A 511 8.39 -10.52 12.60
C TYR A 511 8.68 -9.11 12.07
N SER A 512 9.65 -8.43 12.67
CA SER A 512 10.25 -7.23 12.10
C SER A 512 11.45 -7.61 11.25
N TRP A 513 11.60 -6.95 10.10
CA TRP A 513 12.64 -7.24 9.12
C TRP A 513 13.62 -6.08 9.03
N GLY A 514 14.92 -6.37 9.03
CA GLY A 514 15.98 -5.37 8.83
C GLY A 514 16.06 -4.90 7.38
N SER A 515 15.67 -5.73 6.42
CA SER A 515 15.32 -5.32 5.06
C SER A 515 14.40 -6.35 4.38
N ILE A 516 13.64 -5.87 3.39
CA ILE A 516 12.75 -6.68 2.56
C ILE A 516 13.11 -6.44 1.09
N TRP A 517 13.29 -7.52 0.35
CA TRP A 517 13.64 -7.53 -1.06
C TRP A 517 12.55 -8.24 -1.84
N VAL A 518 11.98 -7.61 -2.85
CA VAL A 518 10.91 -8.20 -3.66
C VAL A 518 11.34 -8.21 -5.12
N ASP A 519 11.62 -9.39 -5.65
CA ASP A 519 12.08 -9.58 -7.02
C ASP A 519 10.89 -9.77 -7.98
N GLU A 520 10.99 -9.32 -9.22
CA GLU A 520 9.99 -9.58 -10.27
C GLU A 520 8.53 -9.23 -9.89
N LEU A 521 8.35 -8.10 -9.18
CA LEU A 521 7.04 -7.62 -8.72
C LEU A 521 6.04 -7.46 -9.88
N ILE A 522 6.51 -7.06 -11.07
CA ILE A 522 5.68 -6.76 -12.24
C ILE A 522 5.27 -8.04 -13.01
N SER A 523 6.13 -9.07 -13.09
CA SER A 523 5.90 -10.22 -13.98
C SER A 523 4.66 -11.05 -13.64
N HIS A 524 4.21 -11.01 -12.38
CA HIS A 524 3.04 -11.77 -11.91
C HIS A 524 1.69 -11.20 -12.38
N SER A 525 1.64 -9.90 -12.74
CA SER A 525 0.38 -9.26 -13.12
C SER A 525 0.10 -9.27 -14.63
N HIS A 526 1.14 -9.39 -15.46
CA HIS A 526 1.02 -9.15 -16.92
C HIS A 526 0.95 -10.42 -17.78
N ARG A 527 1.49 -11.57 -17.34
CA ARG A 527 1.69 -12.72 -18.26
C ARG A 527 0.58 -13.77 -18.33
N SER A 528 -0.49 -13.68 -17.54
CA SER A 528 -1.56 -14.68 -17.61
C SER A 528 -2.95 -14.09 -17.45
N GLY A 529 -3.55 -13.72 -18.58
CA GLY A 529 -5.01 -13.70 -18.76
C GLY A 529 -5.68 -15.08 -18.59
N ALA A 530 -5.11 -15.98 -17.78
CA ALA A 530 -5.47 -17.40 -17.66
C ALA A 530 -5.61 -17.91 -16.21
N TRP A 531 -5.61 -17.05 -15.18
CA TRP A 531 -5.92 -17.45 -13.79
C TRP A 531 -7.40 -17.36 -13.41
N PHE A 532 -8.30 -17.26 -14.38
CA PHE A 532 -9.74 -17.35 -14.11
C PHE A 532 -10.30 -18.73 -14.45
N PRO A 533 -10.09 -19.74 -13.59
CA PRO A 533 -11.14 -20.70 -13.29
C PRO A 533 -11.59 -20.48 -11.84
N HIS A 534 -12.79 -19.93 -11.72
CA HIS A 534 -13.74 -20.10 -10.61
C HIS A 534 -13.17 -20.52 -9.24
N TYR A 535 -12.48 -19.64 -8.50
CA TYR A 535 -12.48 -19.62 -7.03
C TYR A 535 -12.12 -18.18 -6.57
N HIS A 536 -12.57 -17.80 -5.37
CA HIS A 536 -12.86 -16.43 -4.89
C HIS A 536 -11.87 -15.27 -5.24
N PRO A 537 -12.36 -14.02 -5.44
CA PRO A 537 -11.65 -12.94 -6.14
C PRO A 537 -10.95 -11.88 -5.25
N PHE A 538 -10.55 -12.22 -4.02
CA PHE A 538 -10.20 -11.22 -2.97
C PHE A 538 -8.70 -11.01 -2.68
N GLU A 539 -7.77 -11.72 -3.33
CA GLU A 539 -6.40 -11.86 -2.77
C GLU A 539 -5.32 -10.94 -3.36
N ASN A 540 -5.40 -10.50 -4.62
CA ASN A 540 -4.21 -9.95 -5.30
C ASN A 540 -3.94 -8.44 -5.08
N SER A 541 -4.94 -7.59 -4.83
CA SER A 541 -4.73 -6.14 -4.63
C SER A 541 -4.38 -5.76 -3.18
N THR A 542 -4.76 -6.59 -2.22
CA THR A 542 -4.44 -6.42 -0.80
C THR A 542 -3.02 -6.89 -0.51
N PHE A 543 -2.55 -7.92 -1.21
CA PHE A 543 -1.22 -8.51 -1.07
C PHE A 543 -0.07 -7.57 -1.47
N SER A 544 -0.12 -6.99 -2.68
CA SER A 544 0.88 -6.00 -3.12
C SER A 544 0.89 -4.75 -2.23
N ARG A 545 -0.26 -4.38 -1.65
CA ARG A 545 -0.38 -3.24 -0.74
C ARG A 545 0.13 -3.53 0.67
N ILE A 546 0.06 -4.76 1.18
CA ILE A 546 0.58 -5.12 2.51
C ILE A 546 2.09 -5.33 2.49
N LEU A 547 2.64 -5.93 1.43
CA LEU A 547 4.08 -5.90 1.21
C LEU A 547 4.57 -4.45 1.02
N ASN A 548 3.77 -3.59 0.37
CA ASN A 548 4.01 -2.15 0.36
C ASN A 548 3.78 -1.48 1.72
N ILE A 549 2.92 -1.93 2.63
CA ILE A 549 2.78 -1.33 3.97
C ILE A 549 3.99 -1.67 4.86
N GLU A 550 4.65 -2.83 4.64
CA GLU A 550 5.95 -3.12 5.24
C GLU A 550 7.14 -2.46 4.50
N CYS A 551 6.98 -2.04 3.23
CA CYS A 551 8.04 -1.41 2.41
C CYS A 551 7.85 0.09 2.10
N HIS A 552 6.71 0.70 2.47
CA HIS A 552 6.30 2.09 2.27
C HIS A 552 5.13 2.42 3.20
N CYS A 553 5.42 3.25 4.18
CA CYS A 553 4.42 4.12 4.77
C CYS A 553 4.41 5.43 3.95
N ILE A 554 3.32 5.78 3.28
CA ILE A 554 3.07 7.17 2.82
C ILE A 554 1.57 7.44 2.85
N ARG A 555 1.13 8.36 3.74
CA ARG A 555 0.32 9.54 3.40
C ARG A 555 0.24 10.61 4.51
N ALA A 556 1.37 11.25 4.86
CA ALA A 556 1.32 12.46 5.69
C ALA A 556 1.19 13.73 4.83
N VAL A 557 0.06 14.41 5.06
CA VAL A 557 -0.35 15.71 4.53
C VAL A 557 0.60 16.84 4.92
N ARG A 558 0.80 17.78 3.99
CA ARG A 558 1.38 19.13 4.19
C ARG A 558 0.83 19.79 5.46
N GLY A 559 1.69 20.01 6.44
CA GLY A 559 1.48 20.96 7.54
C GLY A 559 2.49 22.10 7.41
N GLN A 560 2.01 23.30 7.11
CA GLN A 560 2.80 24.52 7.07
C GLN A 560 3.58 24.72 8.39
N MET A 561 4.88 25.01 8.30
CA MET A 561 5.57 25.77 9.34
C MET A 561 5.62 27.26 8.95
N PRO A 562 5.44 28.18 9.90
CA PRO A 562 5.46 29.60 9.63
C PRO A 562 6.90 30.07 9.40
N LEU A 563 7.07 30.89 8.37
CA LEU A 563 8.19 31.81 8.27
C LEU A 563 8.23 32.67 9.55
N VAL A 564 9.34 32.62 10.28
CA VAL A 564 9.72 33.69 11.19
C VAL A 564 11.20 34.01 10.94
N HIS A 565 11.41 35.30 10.68
CA HIS A 565 12.61 36.06 10.32
C HIS A 565 14.00 35.49 10.65
#